data_AF-A0A952YCK6-F1
#
_entry.id   AF-A0A952YCK6-F1
#
_cell.length_a   1.000
_cell.length_b   1.000
_cell.length_c   1.000
_cell.angle_alpha   90.00
_cell.angle_beta   90.00
_cell.angle_gamma   90.00
#
_symmetry.space_group_name_H-M   'P 1'
#
loop_
_entity.id
_entity.type
_entity.pdbx_description
1 polymer ?
#
loop_
_entity_poly.entity_id
_entity_poly.type
_entity_poly.pdbx_seq_one_letter_code
_entity_poly.pdbx_strand_id
1 'polypeptide(L)'
;MFETDIHTFEDLQSVISNYAAQGFQPIDIFGSGRFFEPWSIAFVEGTGPDNVWQVTADADAFKRRHEELLRSGYRLVSFNRRHRNFNAVWENKPVSSQPVAWNMGWAELMTLDRRQRDRGLRIVNLDRYGPSGAHYAAVWEPGSGEQMIEAPGGLNPGVNTSIASLVGRYQDAGLFVQALGHNEYPIAAYRSDPALSARKFAYLPTERFRAFDENCRKEGYRLAAISHADWSGSQP
;
A
#
# COMPACT_ATOMS: atom_id res chain seq x y z
N MET A 1 -7.88 -12.41 -3.21
CA MET A 1 -8.89 -12.05 -4.26
C MET A 1 -8.76 -10.58 -4.60
N PHE A 2 -9.06 -10.17 -5.82
CA PHE A 2 -9.07 -8.75 -6.20
C PHE A 2 -10.04 -8.48 -7.35
N GLU A 3 -10.54 -7.24 -7.37
CA GLU A 3 -11.38 -6.67 -8.43
C GLU A 3 -10.72 -5.43 -9.01
N THR A 4 -11.07 -5.14 -10.27
CA THR A 4 -10.36 -4.20 -11.13
C THR A 4 -11.36 -3.48 -12.03
N ASP A 5 -10.90 -2.48 -12.78
CA ASP A 5 -11.71 -1.80 -13.79
C ASP A 5 -12.98 -1.10 -13.25
N ILE A 6 -12.93 -0.63 -12.00
CA ILE A 6 -14.04 0.05 -11.33
C ILE A 6 -13.98 1.56 -11.61
N HIS A 7 -14.91 2.10 -12.37
CA HIS A 7 -14.82 3.49 -12.84
C HIS A 7 -15.58 4.53 -11.98
N THR A 8 -16.61 4.12 -11.25
CA THR A 8 -17.43 5.03 -10.45
C THR A 8 -17.33 4.72 -8.95
N PHE A 9 -17.58 5.73 -8.12
CA PHE A 9 -17.61 5.54 -6.68
C PHE A 9 -18.80 4.64 -6.26
N GLU A 10 -19.92 4.70 -6.98
CA GLU A 10 -21.07 3.84 -6.75
C GLU A 10 -20.76 2.37 -7.06
N ASP A 11 -20.05 2.10 -8.16
CA ASP A 11 -19.56 0.75 -8.46
C ASP A 11 -18.58 0.27 -7.41
N LEU A 12 -17.68 1.14 -6.95
CA LEU A 12 -16.73 0.82 -5.87
C LEU A 12 -17.46 0.39 -4.59
N GLN A 13 -18.49 1.15 -4.18
CA GLN A 13 -19.32 0.80 -3.03
C GLN A 13 -20.05 -0.52 -3.23
N SER A 14 -20.59 -0.75 -4.42
CA SER A 14 -21.34 -1.96 -4.76
C SER A 14 -20.45 -3.20 -4.75
N VAL A 15 -19.26 -3.12 -5.36
CA VAL A 15 -18.26 -4.21 -5.38
C VAL A 15 -17.85 -4.57 -3.96
N ILE A 16 -17.49 -3.59 -3.12
CA ILE A 16 -17.08 -3.88 -1.74
C ILE A 16 -18.24 -4.51 -0.94
N SER A 17 -19.47 -4.02 -1.12
CA SER A 17 -20.64 -4.56 -0.43
C SER A 17 -20.95 -6.01 -0.84
N ASN A 18 -20.83 -6.32 -2.14
CA ASN A 18 -21.03 -7.67 -2.66
C ASN A 18 -19.99 -8.66 -2.12
N TYR A 19 -18.73 -8.23 -2.00
CA TYR A 19 -17.67 -9.05 -1.42
C TYR A 19 -17.82 -9.21 0.09
N ALA A 20 -18.24 -8.15 0.80
CA ALA A 20 -18.55 -8.23 2.23
C ALA A 20 -19.65 -9.27 2.52
N ALA A 21 -20.70 -9.34 1.67
CA ALA A 21 -21.76 -10.35 1.79
C ALA A 21 -21.26 -11.79 1.59
N GLN A 22 -20.09 -11.98 0.98
CA GLN A 22 -19.43 -13.27 0.76
C GLN A 22 -18.34 -13.56 1.80
N GLY A 23 -18.18 -12.72 2.84
CA GLY A 23 -17.14 -12.91 3.85
C GLY A 23 -15.76 -12.42 3.42
N PHE A 24 -15.69 -11.43 2.53
CA PHE A 24 -14.42 -10.80 2.14
C PHE A 24 -14.29 -9.39 2.71
N GLN A 25 -13.06 -9.00 2.99
CA GLN A 25 -12.69 -7.71 3.57
C GLN A 25 -11.70 -6.98 2.67
N PRO A 26 -11.91 -5.69 2.37
CA PRO A 26 -10.92 -4.93 1.61
C PRO A 26 -9.64 -4.78 2.45
N ILE A 27 -8.49 -4.91 1.81
CA ILE A 27 -7.17 -4.68 2.45
C ILE A 27 -6.36 -3.61 1.72
N ASP A 28 -6.70 -3.34 0.46
CA ASP A 28 -6.03 -2.34 -0.35
C ASP A 28 -7.01 -1.80 -1.40
N ILE A 29 -6.99 -0.50 -1.63
CA ILE A 29 -7.74 0.16 -2.71
C ILE A 29 -6.72 0.95 -3.51
N PHE A 30 -6.43 0.53 -4.73
CA PHE A 30 -5.30 1.03 -5.53
C PHE A 30 -5.69 1.29 -6.99
N GLY A 31 -4.76 1.84 -7.76
CA GLY A 31 -4.93 2.17 -9.18
C GLY A 31 -3.70 2.90 -9.70
N SER A 32 -3.47 2.90 -11.00
CA SER A 32 -2.18 3.26 -11.62
C SER A 32 -1.84 4.77 -11.67
N GLY A 33 -2.65 5.61 -11.02
CA GLY A 33 -2.33 7.02 -10.78
C GLY A 33 -2.54 7.97 -11.95
N ARG A 34 -2.85 7.49 -13.17
CA ARG A 34 -3.15 8.36 -14.32
C ARG A 34 -4.58 8.88 -14.25
N PHE A 35 -4.82 10.01 -14.90
CA PHE A 35 -6.16 10.63 -14.98
C PHE A 35 -7.17 9.61 -15.52
N PHE A 36 -8.29 9.43 -14.80
CA PHE A 36 -9.41 8.52 -15.14
C PHE A 36 -9.18 7.00 -15.02
N GLU A 37 -8.04 6.53 -14.50
CA GLU A 37 -7.83 5.08 -14.40
C GLU A 37 -8.73 4.44 -13.34
N PRO A 38 -9.33 3.29 -13.61
CA PRO A 38 -10.24 2.62 -12.69
C PRO A 38 -9.61 2.28 -11.33
N TRP A 39 -10.44 2.21 -10.29
CA TRP A 39 -10.04 1.59 -9.03
C TRP A 39 -9.86 0.08 -9.19
N SER A 40 -8.97 -0.44 -8.36
CA SER A 40 -8.83 -1.86 -8.06
C SER A 40 -8.85 -2.04 -6.55
N ILE A 41 -9.34 -3.18 -6.09
CA ILE A 41 -9.45 -3.51 -4.68
C ILE A 41 -8.89 -4.90 -4.46
N ALA A 42 -8.04 -5.05 -3.46
CA ALA A 42 -7.63 -6.34 -2.95
C ALA A 42 -8.49 -6.72 -1.74
N PHE A 43 -8.91 -7.98 -1.71
CA PHE A 43 -9.72 -8.57 -0.67
C PHE A 43 -9.06 -9.80 -0.05
N VAL A 44 -9.29 -9.97 1.25
CA VAL A 44 -8.96 -11.19 2.00
C VAL A 44 -10.24 -11.80 2.58
N GLU A 45 -10.28 -13.12 2.68
CA GLU A 45 -11.38 -13.81 3.34
C GLU A 45 -11.29 -13.58 4.87
N GLY A 46 -12.43 -13.29 5.50
CA GLY A 46 -12.54 -12.97 6.92
C GLY A 46 -13.99 -12.98 7.40
N THR A 47 -14.23 -13.03 8.71
CA THR A 47 -15.56 -13.27 9.29
C THR A 47 -16.52 -12.06 9.32
N GLY A 48 -16.35 -11.05 8.46
CA GLY A 48 -17.19 -9.84 8.44
C GLY A 48 -16.39 -8.53 8.60
N PRO A 49 -17.08 -7.35 8.70
CA PRO A 49 -16.56 -6.01 8.41
C PRO A 49 -15.56 -5.42 9.42
N ASP A 50 -14.58 -6.21 9.86
CA ASP A 50 -13.53 -5.70 10.74
C ASP A 50 -12.66 -4.63 10.05
N ASN A 51 -12.65 -4.60 8.70
CA ASN A 51 -11.97 -3.55 7.95
C ASN A 51 -12.96 -2.46 7.52
N VAL A 52 -12.56 -1.22 7.77
CA VAL A 52 -13.27 -0.02 7.32
C VAL A 52 -12.48 0.60 6.19
N TRP A 53 -13.15 1.13 5.18
CA TRP A 53 -12.52 1.79 4.05
C TRP A 53 -13.15 3.16 3.79
N GLN A 54 -12.40 4.04 3.14
CA GLN A 54 -12.93 5.32 2.69
C GLN A 54 -12.17 5.86 1.48
N VAL A 55 -12.91 6.53 0.59
CA VAL A 55 -12.35 7.52 -0.33
C VAL A 55 -12.73 8.91 0.20
N THR A 56 -11.73 9.71 0.54
CA THR A 56 -11.92 11.07 1.08
C THR A 56 -11.55 12.11 0.05
N ALA A 57 -12.31 13.21 0.01
CA ALA A 57 -12.15 14.28 -0.97
C ALA A 57 -10.92 15.18 -0.71
N ASP A 58 -10.45 15.24 0.53
CA ASP A 58 -9.35 16.11 0.93
C ASP A 58 -8.56 15.58 2.15
N ALA A 59 -7.45 16.24 2.44
CA ALA A 59 -6.51 15.88 3.49
C ALA A 59 -7.06 16.07 4.90
N ASP A 60 -7.93 17.05 5.12
CA ASP A 60 -8.49 17.32 6.44
C ASP A 60 -9.57 16.28 6.79
N ALA A 61 -10.38 15.89 5.81
CA ALA A 61 -11.33 14.80 5.93
C ALA A 61 -10.61 13.48 6.23
N PHE A 62 -9.55 13.16 5.49
CA PHE A 62 -8.70 12.00 5.77
C PHE A 62 -8.12 12.05 7.19
N LYS A 63 -7.49 13.17 7.56
CA LYS A 63 -6.85 13.32 8.87
C LYS A 63 -7.83 13.12 10.02
N ARG A 64 -8.99 13.80 9.96
CA ARG A 64 -10.05 13.64 10.99
C ARG A 64 -10.50 12.19 11.11
N ARG A 65 -10.75 11.53 9.97
CA ARG A 65 -11.16 10.12 9.97
C ARG A 65 -10.08 9.22 10.55
N HIS A 66 -8.84 9.41 10.15
CA HIS A 66 -7.72 8.61 10.62
C HIS A 66 -7.55 8.76 12.14
N GLU A 67 -7.62 9.97 12.68
CA GLU A 67 -7.55 10.22 14.13
C GLU A 67 -8.73 9.61 14.89
N GLU A 68 -9.94 9.65 14.32
CA GLU A 68 -11.13 9.02 14.90
C GLU A 68 -10.97 7.51 14.97
N LEU A 69 -10.60 6.87 13.86
CA LEU A 69 -10.44 5.42 13.77
C LEU A 69 -9.28 4.93 14.65
N LEU A 70 -8.17 5.66 14.70
CA LEU A 70 -7.03 5.33 15.58
C LEU A 70 -7.44 5.33 17.05
N ARG A 71 -8.25 6.30 17.49
CA ARG A 71 -8.81 6.34 18.85
C ARG A 71 -9.79 5.20 19.13
N SER A 72 -10.45 4.68 18.10
CA SER A 72 -11.40 3.58 18.19
C SER A 72 -10.76 2.19 18.04
N GLY A 73 -9.42 2.09 18.04
CA GLY A 73 -8.70 0.81 17.98
C GLY A 73 -8.41 0.29 16.58
N TYR A 74 -8.62 1.11 15.54
CA TYR A 74 -8.29 0.75 14.17
C TYR A 74 -6.91 1.28 13.77
N ARG A 75 -6.21 0.58 12.89
CA ARG A 75 -4.96 1.05 12.29
C ARG A 75 -5.08 1.10 10.77
N LEU A 76 -4.44 2.08 10.15
CA LEU A 76 -4.38 2.26 8.71
C LEU A 76 -3.46 1.21 8.08
N VAL A 77 -3.96 0.41 7.14
CA VAL A 77 -3.24 -0.70 6.51
C VAL A 77 -3.02 -0.54 5.02
N SER A 78 -3.80 0.30 4.36
CA SER A 78 -3.54 0.74 3.00
C SER A 78 -3.81 2.24 2.93
N PHE A 79 -2.95 2.93 2.17
CA PHE A 79 -2.98 4.37 2.02
C PHE A 79 -2.36 4.75 0.68
N ASN A 80 -3.15 5.35 -0.20
CA ASN A 80 -2.62 6.02 -1.38
C ASN A 80 -3.39 7.28 -1.72
N ARG A 81 -2.77 8.10 -2.56
CA ARG A 81 -3.38 9.35 -3.02
C ARG A 81 -3.63 9.32 -4.52
N ARG A 82 -4.87 9.66 -4.90
CA ARG A 82 -5.32 9.71 -6.30
C ARG A 82 -6.09 11.00 -6.56
N HIS A 83 -5.62 11.81 -7.51
CA HIS A 83 -6.33 13.02 -7.99
C HIS A 83 -6.92 13.90 -6.88
N ARG A 84 -6.12 14.16 -5.84
CA ARG A 84 -6.43 14.91 -4.59
C ARG A 84 -7.20 14.14 -3.53
N ASN A 85 -7.79 13.00 -3.86
CA ASN A 85 -8.46 12.11 -2.92
C ASN A 85 -7.47 11.18 -2.23
N PHE A 86 -7.84 10.72 -1.03
CA PHE A 86 -7.15 9.62 -0.35
C PHE A 86 -8.03 8.39 -0.37
N ASN A 87 -7.47 7.26 -0.82
CA ASN A 87 -8.07 5.95 -0.61
C ASN A 87 -7.35 5.31 0.57
N ALA A 88 -8.13 4.77 1.50
CA ALA A 88 -7.60 4.26 2.73
C ALA A 88 -8.42 3.07 3.23
N VAL A 89 -7.71 2.10 3.80
CA VAL A 89 -8.29 0.96 4.50
C VAL A 89 -7.70 0.90 5.89
N TRP A 90 -8.56 0.70 6.89
CA TRP A 90 -8.19 0.49 8.26
C TRP A 90 -8.66 -0.89 8.71
N GLU A 91 -7.85 -1.58 9.52
CA GLU A 91 -8.24 -2.83 10.16
C GLU A 91 -8.44 -2.63 11.66
N ASN A 92 -9.37 -3.37 12.26
CA ASN A 92 -9.58 -3.39 13.71
C ASN A 92 -8.46 -4.15 14.43
N LYS A 93 -7.28 -3.55 14.43
CA LYS A 93 -6.09 -4.04 15.13
C LYS A 93 -5.41 -2.84 15.80
N PRO A 94 -5.56 -2.67 17.12
CA PRO A 94 -5.02 -1.51 17.81
C PRO A 94 -3.50 -1.40 17.64
N VAL A 95 -3.03 -0.16 17.52
CA VAL A 95 -1.61 0.21 17.53
C VAL A 95 -1.42 1.41 18.46
N SER A 96 -0.30 1.46 19.19
CA SER A 96 -0.08 2.50 20.19
C SER A 96 0.19 3.89 19.59
N SER A 97 0.66 3.95 18.34
CA SER A 97 0.85 5.20 17.59
C SER A 97 0.89 4.91 16.11
N GLN A 98 0.32 5.79 15.30
CA GLN A 98 0.42 5.68 13.86
C GLN A 98 0.56 7.05 13.17
N PRO A 99 1.74 7.70 13.22
CA PRO A 99 1.93 8.95 12.51
C PRO A 99 1.73 8.75 11.00
N VAL A 100 1.08 9.73 10.36
CA VAL A 100 0.88 9.77 8.91
C VAL A 100 1.32 11.13 8.39
N ALA A 101 2.03 11.15 7.26
CA ALA A 101 2.41 12.37 6.57
C ALA A 101 2.27 12.18 5.05
N TRP A 102 2.03 13.28 4.35
CA TRP A 102 1.82 13.31 2.89
C TRP A 102 2.29 14.65 2.32
N ASN A 103 2.31 14.77 1.00
CA ASN A 103 2.83 15.92 0.24
C ASN A 103 4.33 16.20 0.49
N MET A 104 5.08 15.23 1.01
CA MET A 104 6.49 15.42 1.32
C MET A 104 7.32 15.39 0.04
N GLY A 105 8.36 16.22 -0.05
CA GLY A 105 9.49 15.99 -0.96
C GLY A 105 10.39 14.85 -0.45
N TRP A 106 11.33 14.39 -1.28
CA TRP A 106 12.24 13.29 -0.90
C TRP A 106 13.06 13.60 0.35
N ALA A 107 13.67 14.79 0.43
CA ALA A 107 14.48 15.20 1.57
C ALA A 107 13.66 15.28 2.87
N GLU A 108 12.39 15.69 2.76
CA GLU A 108 11.45 15.75 3.88
C GLU A 108 11.08 14.34 4.36
N LEU A 109 10.78 13.42 3.43
CA LEU A 109 10.54 12.01 3.75
C LEU A 109 11.73 11.41 4.50
N MET A 110 12.95 11.58 4.00
CA MET A 110 14.16 11.04 4.65
C MET A 110 14.41 11.66 6.03
N THR A 111 14.15 12.96 6.17
CA THR A 111 14.31 13.67 7.46
C THR A 111 13.27 13.21 8.48
N LEU A 112 12.01 13.14 8.07
CA LEU A 112 10.93 12.69 8.94
C LEU A 112 11.12 11.22 9.31
N ASP A 113 11.46 10.37 8.35
CA ASP A 113 11.71 8.95 8.62
C ASP A 113 12.81 8.76 9.68
N ARG A 114 13.93 9.47 9.57
CA ARG A 114 14.99 9.45 10.59
C ARG A 114 14.43 9.79 11.98
N ARG A 115 13.67 10.89 12.09
CA ARG A 115 13.05 11.31 13.36
C ARG A 115 12.07 10.27 13.91
N GLN A 116 11.32 9.59 13.04
CA GLN A 116 10.39 8.54 13.48
C GLN A 116 11.15 7.29 13.91
N ARG A 117 12.26 6.93 13.25
CA ARG A 117 13.12 5.83 13.66
C ARG A 117 13.75 6.05 15.04
N ASP A 118 14.17 7.28 15.34
CA ASP A 118 14.66 7.68 16.67
C ASP A 118 13.60 7.52 17.77
N ARG A 119 12.31 7.49 17.39
CA ARG A 119 11.16 7.26 18.28
C ARG A 119 10.70 5.79 18.32
N GLY A 120 11.46 4.87 17.72
CA GLY A 120 11.11 3.45 17.66
C GLY A 120 9.99 3.12 16.68
N LEU A 121 9.76 3.98 15.68
CA LEU A 121 8.75 3.77 14.65
C LEU A 121 9.40 3.38 13.31
N ARG A 122 8.65 2.68 12.46
CA ARG A 122 9.05 2.21 11.13
C ARG A 122 7.92 2.40 10.13
N ILE A 123 8.26 2.62 8.87
CA ILE A 123 7.30 2.73 7.79
C ILE A 123 6.54 1.41 7.66
N VAL A 124 5.23 1.49 7.55
CA VAL A 124 4.35 0.34 7.26
C VAL A 124 3.57 0.51 5.96
N ASN A 125 3.35 1.75 5.51
CA ASN A 125 2.79 2.08 4.20
C ASN A 125 3.54 3.28 3.62
N LEU A 126 3.68 3.31 2.31
CA LEU A 126 4.46 4.28 1.57
C LEU A 126 3.85 4.45 0.20
N ASP A 127 3.71 5.68 -0.27
CA ASP A 127 3.19 5.99 -1.61
C ASP A 127 3.97 7.15 -2.24
N ARG A 128 3.97 7.20 -3.57
CA ARG A 128 4.65 8.21 -4.39
C ARG A 128 3.74 8.65 -5.52
N TYR A 129 3.45 9.94 -5.61
CA TYR A 129 2.46 10.47 -6.54
C TYR A 129 2.79 11.90 -6.99
N GLY A 130 1.88 12.47 -7.78
CA GLY A 130 1.97 13.83 -8.30
C GLY A 130 2.80 13.91 -9.58
N PRO A 131 2.94 15.12 -10.15
CA PRO A 131 3.69 15.31 -11.39
C PRO A 131 5.11 14.76 -11.25
N SER A 132 5.50 13.82 -12.14
CA SER A 132 6.82 13.16 -12.11
C SER A 132 7.14 12.41 -10.79
N GLY A 133 6.13 12.06 -9.99
CA GLY A 133 6.32 11.38 -8.71
C GLY A 133 7.06 12.23 -7.68
N ALA A 134 6.79 13.55 -7.65
CA ALA A 134 7.49 14.51 -6.81
C ALA A 134 7.09 14.45 -5.32
N HIS A 135 5.95 13.84 -5.00
CA HIS A 135 5.40 13.82 -3.65
C HIS A 135 5.37 12.41 -3.06
N TYR A 136 5.60 12.34 -1.75
CA TYR A 136 5.61 11.12 -0.97
C TYR A 136 4.59 11.17 0.16
N ALA A 137 4.11 9.99 0.52
CA ALA A 137 3.16 9.72 1.58
C ALA A 137 3.68 8.54 2.40
N ALA A 138 3.63 8.61 3.72
CA ALA A 138 4.09 7.51 4.55
C ALA A 138 3.30 7.41 5.85
N VAL A 139 3.21 6.17 6.33
CA VAL A 139 2.58 5.78 7.58
C VAL A 139 3.63 5.05 8.40
N TRP A 140 3.78 5.41 9.67
CA TRP A 140 4.71 4.75 10.59
C TRP A 140 3.95 4.04 11.71
N GLU A 141 4.48 2.92 12.19
CA GLU A 141 4.02 2.19 13.38
C GLU A 141 5.21 1.79 14.25
N PRO A 142 5.01 1.43 15.54
CA PRO A 142 6.04 0.80 16.36
C PRO A 142 6.69 -0.37 15.63
N GLY A 143 8.01 -0.36 15.57
CA GLY A 143 8.76 -1.39 14.87
C GLY A 143 10.25 -1.26 15.09
N SER A 144 10.96 -2.36 14.84
CA SER A 144 12.40 -2.45 14.99
C SER A 144 13.08 -2.85 13.67
N GLY A 145 14.40 -3.03 13.73
CA GLY A 145 15.22 -3.41 12.59
C GLY A 145 15.70 -2.23 11.75
N GLU A 146 16.64 -2.54 10.86
CA GLU A 146 17.10 -1.63 9.82
C GLU A 146 15.96 -1.33 8.85
N GLN A 147 16.02 -0.16 8.23
CA GLN A 147 15.05 0.25 7.23
C GLN A 147 15.74 0.98 6.08
N MET A 148 15.40 0.59 4.86
CA MET A 148 15.86 1.23 3.63
C MET A 148 14.65 1.67 2.82
N ILE A 149 14.75 2.83 2.16
CA ILE A 149 13.70 3.36 1.28
C ILE A 149 14.31 3.56 -0.10
N GLU A 150 13.65 3.05 -1.14
CA GLU A 150 14.11 3.11 -2.52
C GLU A 150 13.03 3.62 -3.45
N ALA A 151 13.39 4.56 -4.32
CA ALA A 151 12.51 5.12 -5.33
C ALA A 151 13.19 5.07 -6.72
N PRO A 152 13.24 3.89 -7.37
CA PRO A 152 13.87 3.75 -8.68
C PRO A 152 13.18 4.60 -9.76
N GLY A 153 13.91 4.98 -10.82
CA GLY A 153 13.34 5.72 -11.95
C GLY A 153 12.82 7.13 -11.66
N GLY A 154 13.21 7.74 -10.53
CA GLY A 154 12.83 9.11 -10.12
C GLY A 154 14.01 10.08 -10.01
N LEU A 155 13.89 11.10 -9.13
CA LEU A 155 14.95 12.06 -8.74
C LEU A 155 16.24 11.41 -8.18
N ASN A 156 16.39 10.08 -8.26
CA ASN A 156 17.65 9.35 -8.23
C ASN A 156 18.16 9.18 -9.67
N PRO A 157 18.84 10.19 -10.26
CA PRO A 157 19.50 10.05 -11.54
C PRO A 157 20.58 8.96 -11.41
N GLY A 158 20.30 7.76 -11.91
CA GLY A 158 21.24 6.64 -11.91
C GLY A 158 20.64 5.25 -11.74
N VAL A 159 19.39 5.13 -11.27
CA VAL A 159 18.77 3.81 -11.03
C VAL A 159 17.72 3.50 -12.10
N ASN A 160 18.18 2.94 -13.24
CA ASN A 160 17.31 2.34 -14.25
C ASN A 160 17.08 0.85 -13.89
N THR A 161 16.45 0.60 -12.75
CA THR A 161 16.27 -0.76 -12.20
C THR A 161 14.85 -0.89 -11.65
N SER A 162 14.15 -1.97 -11.98
CA SER A 162 12.81 -2.23 -11.45
C SER A 162 12.85 -2.53 -9.94
N ILE A 163 11.78 -2.22 -9.20
CA ILE A 163 11.64 -2.66 -7.79
C ILE A 163 11.89 -4.16 -7.68
N ALA A 164 11.35 -4.96 -8.61
CA ALA A 164 11.51 -6.41 -8.60
C ALA A 164 12.99 -6.84 -8.56
N SER A 165 13.87 -6.13 -9.28
CA SER A 165 15.30 -6.42 -9.27
C SER A 165 15.99 -6.00 -7.95
N LEU A 166 15.47 -4.96 -7.29
CA LEU A 166 15.95 -4.52 -5.97
C LEU A 166 15.50 -5.47 -4.86
N VAL A 167 14.33 -6.10 -4.97
CA VAL A 167 13.82 -7.04 -3.96
C VAL A 167 14.81 -8.19 -3.73
N GLY A 168 15.28 -8.85 -4.79
CA GLY A 168 16.24 -9.96 -4.65
C GLY A 168 17.54 -9.52 -3.98
N ARG A 169 18.11 -8.39 -4.43
CA ARG A 169 19.33 -7.82 -3.83
C ARG A 169 19.17 -7.55 -2.33
N TYR A 170 18.03 -7.00 -1.91
CA TYR A 170 17.81 -6.67 -0.51
C TYR A 170 17.50 -7.89 0.34
N GLN A 171 16.83 -8.90 -0.21
CA GLN A 171 16.62 -10.17 0.48
C GLN A 171 17.96 -10.84 0.83
N ASP A 172 18.93 -10.83 -0.10
CA ASP A 172 20.29 -11.35 0.16
C ASP A 172 21.02 -10.57 1.27
N ALA A 173 20.67 -9.30 1.45
CA ALA A 173 21.18 -8.43 2.52
C ALA A 173 20.34 -8.50 3.82
N GLY A 174 19.36 -9.41 3.92
CA GLY A 174 18.49 -9.56 5.09
C GLY A 174 17.42 -8.47 5.25
N LEU A 175 17.06 -7.80 4.15
CA LEU A 175 16.05 -6.75 4.08
C LEU A 175 14.87 -7.20 3.21
N PHE A 176 13.65 -7.11 3.77
CA PHE A 176 12.43 -7.62 3.14
C PHE A 176 11.43 -6.51 2.89
N VAL A 177 10.61 -6.65 1.84
CA VAL A 177 9.61 -5.65 1.46
C VAL A 177 8.55 -5.50 2.56
N GLN A 178 8.47 -4.29 3.11
CA GLN A 178 7.44 -3.90 4.07
C GLN A 178 6.28 -3.17 3.38
N ALA A 179 6.59 -2.19 2.54
CA ALA A 179 5.62 -1.32 1.89
C ALA A 179 6.06 -1.02 0.45
N LEU A 180 5.07 -0.79 -0.41
CA LEU A 180 5.25 -0.45 -1.82
C LEU A 180 4.25 0.66 -2.18
N GLY A 181 4.70 1.62 -2.99
CA GLY A 181 3.83 2.67 -3.52
C GLY A 181 2.89 2.17 -4.61
N HIS A 182 1.80 2.92 -4.84
CA HIS A 182 0.66 2.43 -5.60
C HIS A 182 0.58 2.93 -7.05
N ASN A 183 1.57 3.70 -7.49
CA ASN A 183 1.50 4.48 -8.73
C ASN A 183 2.61 4.11 -9.72
N GLU A 184 2.56 4.69 -10.92
CA GLU A 184 3.58 4.53 -11.98
C GLU A 184 5.01 4.93 -11.54
N TYR A 185 5.15 5.62 -10.40
CA TYR A 185 6.42 5.99 -9.80
C TYR A 185 6.77 5.04 -8.66
N PRO A 186 7.59 4.01 -8.91
CA PRO A 186 7.89 3.02 -7.88
C PRO A 186 8.56 3.64 -6.66
N ILE A 187 8.10 3.21 -5.48
CA ILE A 187 8.80 3.38 -4.21
C ILE A 187 8.60 2.12 -3.35
N ALA A 188 9.61 1.74 -2.59
CA ALA A 188 9.55 0.61 -1.65
C ALA A 188 10.25 0.97 -0.33
N ALA A 189 9.70 0.46 0.77
CA ALA A 189 10.39 0.39 2.05
C ALA A 189 10.76 -1.08 2.34
N TYR A 190 12.03 -1.31 2.68
CA TYR A 190 12.57 -2.59 3.09
C TYR A 190 12.93 -2.55 4.56
N ARG A 191 12.78 -3.66 5.27
CA ARG A 191 13.08 -3.77 6.70
C ARG A 191 13.73 -5.12 7.04
N SER A 192 14.58 -5.12 8.07
CA SER A 192 15.24 -6.34 8.57
C SER A 192 14.44 -7.08 9.65
N ASP A 193 13.13 -6.83 9.73
CA ASP A 193 12.25 -7.44 10.72
C ASP A 193 12.10 -8.95 10.40
N PRO A 194 12.43 -9.86 11.34
CA PRO A 194 12.36 -11.30 11.10
C PRO A 194 10.99 -11.78 10.62
N ALA A 195 9.90 -11.13 11.05
CA ALA A 195 8.55 -11.49 10.60
C ALA A 195 8.33 -11.24 9.11
N LEU A 196 9.11 -10.33 8.51
CA LEU A 196 9.03 -10.03 7.08
C LEU A 196 9.80 -11.03 6.22
N SER A 197 10.70 -11.82 6.80
CA SER A 197 11.46 -12.85 6.07
C SER A 197 10.57 -13.93 5.46
N ALA A 198 9.40 -14.16 6.07
CA ALA A 198 8.40 -15.08 5.55
C ALA A 198 7.56 -14.48 4.41
N ARG A 199 7.64 -13.17 4.11
CA ARG A 199 6.81 -12.59 3.04
C ARG A 199 7.28 -13.03 1.67
N LYS A 200 6.31 -13.37 0.82
CA LYS A 200 6.54 -13.59 -0.61
C LYS A 200 6.30 -12.30 -1.38
N PHE A 201 7.19 -12.00 -2.31
CA PHE A 201 7.05 -10.92 -3.28
C PHE A 201 6.92 -11.52 -4.68
N ALA A 202 6.05 -10.95 -5.50
CA ALA A 202 5.91 -11.31 -6.89
C ALA A 202 5.65 -10.07 -7.75
N TYR A 203 6.24 -10.06 -8.94
CA TYR A 203 5.98 -9.08 -10.00
C TYR A 203 5.52 -9.86 -11.23
N LEU A 204 4.21 -9.88 -11.46
CA LEU A 204 3.55 -10.75 -12.43
C LEU A 204 2.50 -9.96 -13.22
N PRO A 205 2.25 -10.34 -14.49
CA PRO A 205 1.03 -9.96 -15.20
C PRO A 205 -0.23 -10.38 -14.43
N THR A 206 -1.33 -9.64 -14.61
CA THR A 206 -2.61 -9.83 -13.89
C THR A 206 -3.14 -11.26 -14.02
N GLU A 207 -3.07 -11.86 -15.21
CA GLU A 207 -3.56 -13.20 -15.50
C GLU A 207 -2.80 -14.28 -14.71
N ARG A 208 -1.50 -14.05 -14.45
CA ARG A 208 -0.68 -14.96 -13.63
C ARG A 208 -0.81 -14.68 -12.14
N PHE A 209 -1.12 -13.44 -11.76
CA PHE A 209 -1.26 -13.06 -10.37
C PHE A 209 -2.40 -13.81 -9.67
N ARG A 210 -3.55 -14.06 -10.34
CA ARG A 210 -4.66 -14.85 -9.75
C ARG A 210 -4.22 -16.26 -9.34
N ALA A 211 -3.51 -16.96 -10.23
CA ALA A 211 -2.99 -18.31 -9.95
C ALA A 211 -1.92 -18.28 -8.84
N PHE A 212 -1.06 -17.26 -8.83
CA PHE A 212 -0.06 -17.07 -7.79
C PHE A 212 -0.70 -16.81 -6.41
N ASP A 213 -1.70 -15.93 -6.31
CA ASP A 213 -2.45 -15.65 -5.08
C ASP A 213 -3.15 -16.92 -4.56
N GLU A 214 -3.76 -17.71 -5.45
CA GLU A 214 -4.40 -18.97 -5.09
C GLU A 214 -3.40 -19.98 -4.51
N ASN A 215 -2.23 -20.14 -5.12
CA ASN A 215 -1.18 -21.03 -4.59
C ASN A 215 -0.64 -20.53 -3.25
N CYS A 216 -0.42 -19.22 -3.10
CA CYS A 216 -0.02 -18.62 -1.83
C CYS A 216 -1.05 -18.90 -0.74
N ARG A 217 -2.35 -18.77 -1.02
CA ARG A 217 -3.41 -19.10 -0.05
C ARG A 217 -3.41 -20.58 0.35
N LYS A 218 -3.18 -21.50 -0.58
CA LYS A 218 -3.04 -22.95 -0.28
C LYS A 218 -1.87 -23.25 0.66
N GLU A 219 -0.84 -22.41 0.64
CA GLU A 219 0.31 -22.49 1.55
C GLU A 219 0.12 -21.67 2.84
N GLY A 220 -1.06 -21.09 3.08
CA GLY A 220 -1.37 -20.33 4.29
C GLY A 220 -0.96 -18.85 4.25
N TYR A 221 -0.57 -18.32 3.09
CA TYR A 221 -0.29 -16.89 2.94
C TYR A 221 -1.57 -16.08 2.75
N ARG A 222 -1.55 -14.85 3.26
CA ARG A 222 -2.55 -13.82 3.00
C ARG A 222 -1.93 -12.73 2.14
N LEU A 223 -2.68 -12.24 1.16
CA LEU A 223 -2.31 -11.03 0.42
C LEU A 223 -2.19 -9.84 1.38
N ALA A 224 -1.12 -9.06 1.26
CA ALA A 224 -0.82 -7.94 2.15
C ALA A 224 -0.98 -6.57 1.48
N ALA A 225 -0.47 -6.41 0.25
CA ALA A 225 -0.56 -5.17 -0.52
C ALA A 225 -0.34 -5.46 -2.01
N ILE A 226 -0.81 -4.56 -2.89
CA ILE A 226 -0.52 -4.59 -4.33
C ILE A 226 -0.01 -3.21 -4.75
N SER A 227 1.19 -3.15 -5.33
CA SER A 227 1.84 -1.89 -5.72
C SER A 227 1.30 -1.32 -7.03
N HIS A 228 1.18 -2.10 -8.09
CA HIS A 228 0.69 -1.60 -9.37
C HIS A 228 0.13 -2.77 -10.16
N ALA A 229 -0.94 -2.51 -10.89
CA ALA A 229 -1.42 -3.38 -11.95
C ALA A 229 -1.50 -2.51 -13.21
N ASP A 230 -0.71 -2.88 -14.22
CA ASP A 230 -0.77 -2.25 -15.53
C ASP A 230 -1.91 -2.91 -16.30
N TRP A 231 -2.93 -2.12 -16.64
CA TRP A 231 -4.12 -2.57 -17.35
C TRP A 231 -3.99 -2.48 -18.87
N SER A 232 -2.83 -2.02 -19.39
CA SER A 232 -2.59 -1.96 -20.83
C SER A 232 -2.38 -3.36 -21.42
N GLY A 233 -3.47 -4.03 -21.77
CA GLY A 233 -3.44 -5.33 -22.43
C GLY A 233 -4.59 -6.27 -22.08
N SER A 234 -5.42 -5.95 -21.08
CA SER A 234 -6.62 -6.71 -20.74
C SER A 234 -7.87 -6.02 -21.26
N GLN A 235 -8.04 -5.97 -22.58
CA GLN A 235 -9.39 -6.04 -23.15
C GLN A 235 -9.69 -7.51 -23.46
N PRO A 236 -10.94 -7.97 -23.24
CA PRO A 236 -11.37 -9.27 -23.75
C PRO A 236 -11.24 -9.36 -25.28
#